data_AF-A0A954YRZ1-F1
#
_entry.id   AF-A0A954YRZ1-F1
#
_cell.length_a   1.000
_cell.length_b   1.000
_cell.length_c   1.000
_cell.angle_alpha   90.00
_cell.angle_beta   90.00
_cell.angle_gamma   90.00
#
_symmetry.space_group_name_H-M   'P 1'
#
loop_
_entity.id
_entity.type
_entity.pdbx_description
1 polymer ?
#
loop_
_entity_poly.entity_id
_entity_poly.type
_entity_poly.pdbx_seq_one_letter_code
_entity_poly.pdbx_strand_id
1 'polypeptide(L)'
;MHALFKSFLLVAAIASQPAFALAGLSDAPAPSLTIYNQDFGVVRSHIPLKLTSGVNDISISDISAHVEPHSVILRDPTGKTSLQILEQNYRADPISQALLLSHYEGETIDFYMGGTPDDPKIVSGKIIRSGYVPHFDSISSFGQQYYQQQMRMAYNVQSEPLIEIDGKLRFGLPGTPIFPSLTDDSILKPTLQWKIHSDQTKDVLAELAYQTGGMRWRADYNVIAESDDDIVSLPAWVTLENQCGTTFENARIKLMPGDVNRIAPGSEG
;
A
#
# COMPACT_ATOMS: atom_id res chain seq x y z
N MET A 1 -37.03 -44.65 13.91
CA MET A 1 -35.93 -44.34 12.97
C MET A 1 -35.35 -43.02 13.44
N HIS A 2 -34.17 -43.07 14.07
CA HIS A 2 -33.52 -41.97 14.78
C HIS A 2 -32.78 -41.04 13.82
N ALA A 3 -32.86 -39.72 14.02
CA ALA A 3 -31.78 -38.79 13.70
C ALA A 3 -31.92 -37.54 14.60
N LEU A 4 -31.08 -37.51 15.64
CA LEU A 4 -30.85 -36.39 16.55
C LEU A 4 -30.04 -35.31 15.82
N PHE A 5 -30.52 -34.06 15.80
CA PHE A 5 -29.69 -32.89 15.48
C PHE A 5 -29.26 -32.25 16.81
N LYS A 6 -27.99 -32.43 17.18
CA LYS A 6 -27.41 -31.80 18.36
C LYS A 6 -26.97 -30.37 18.00
N SER A 7 -27.57 -29.38 18.67
CA SER A 7 -27.07 -28.01 18.74
C SER A 7 -25.66 -27.99 19.34
N PHE A 8 -24.72 -27.31 18.69
CA PHE A 8 -23.43 -26.97 19.27
C PHE A 8 -23.48 -25.53 19.76
N LEU A 9 -23.54 -25.37 21.08
CA LEU A 9 -23.32 -24.12 21.78
C LEU A 9 -21.80 -23.99 21.99
N LEU A 10 -21.14 -22.99 21.41
CA LEU A 10 -19.74 -22.72 21.69
C LEU A 10 -19.64 -21.95 23.02
N VAL A 11 -19.40 -22.68 24.12
CA VAL A 11 -18.95 -22.08 25.38
C VAL A 11 -17.43 -21.85 25.26
N ALA A 12 -17.00 -20.59 25.24
CA ALA A 12 -15.58 -20.25 25.34
C ALA A 12 -15.10 -20.53 26.77
N ALA A 13 -14.39 -21.64 26.96
CA ALA A 13 -13.65 -21.91 28.19
C ALA A 13 -12.44 -20.97 28.26
N ILE A 14 -12.38 -20.11 29.28
CA ILE A 14 -11.22 -19.27 29.58
C ILE A 14 -10.13 -20.18 30.15
N ALA A 15 -9.22 -20.66 29.29
CA ALA A 15 -7.98 -21.25 29.73
C ALA A 15 -6.97 -20.12 30.04
N SER A 16 -6.67 -19.92 31.32
CA SER A 16 -5.63 -19.00 31.77
C SER A 16 -4.25 -19.56 31.41
N GLN A 17 -3.73 -19.19 30.24
CA GLN A 17 -2.32 -19.42 29.92
C GLN A 17 -1.46 -18.29 30.51
N PRO A 18 -0.26 -18.60 31.04
CA PRO A 18 0.65 -17.56 31.51
C PRO A 18 1.11 -16.72 30.32
N ALA A 19 0.85 -15.41 30.41
CA ALA A 19 1.29 -14.44 29.42
C ALA A 19 2.82 -14.38 29.41
N PHE A 20 3.43 -14.90 28.34
CA PHE A 20 4.78 -14.49 27.97
C PHE A 20 4.69 -13.06 27.44
N ALA A 21 5.05 -12.09 28.28
CA ALA A 21 5.22 -10.71 27.87
C ALA A 21 6.46 -10.63 26.95
N LEU A 22 6.22 -10.62 25.64
CA LEU A 22 7.18 -10.08 24.69
C LEU A 22 7.24 -8.57 24.92
N ALA A 23 8.23 -8.14 25.71
CA ALA A 23 8.59 -6.74 25.85
C ALA A 23 9.11 -6.23 24.50
N GLY A 24 8.23 -5.55 23.78
CA GLY A 24 8.51 -4.93 22.50
C GLY A 24 7.31 -4.12 22.02
N LEU A 25 6.65 -3.38 22.92
CA LEU A 25 5.68 -2.38 22.51
C LEU A 25 6.45 -1.15 22.07
N SER A 26 6.47 -0.93 20.76
CA SER A 26 6.61 0.41 20.20
C SER A 26 5.66 1.33 20.96
N ASP A 27 6.19 2.30 21.70
CA ASP A 27 5.45 3.32 22.47
C ASP A 27 4.69 4.32 21.55
N ALA A 28 4.70 4.08 20.24
CA ALA A 28 3.92 4.85 19.28
C ALA A 28 2.42 4.53 19.41
N PRO A 29 1.54 5.54 19.46
CA PRO A 29 0.11 5.32 19.52
C PRO A 29 -0.40 4.49 18.34
N ALA A 30 -1.26 3.50 18.62
CA ALA A 30 -1.85 2.66 17.58
C ALA A 30 -2.59 3.50 16.52
N PRO A 31 -2.51 3.12 15.23
CA PRO A 31 -3.12 3.86 14.14
C PRO A 31 -4.64 3.91 14.28
N SER A 32 -5.25 4.94 13.68
CA SER A 32 -6.70 5.08 13.61
C SER A 32 -7.15 5.15 12.16
N LEU A 33 -8.18 4.36 11.85
CA LEU A 33 -8.77 4.26 10.53
C LEU A 33 -10.22 4.77 10.59
N THR A 34 -10.58 5.69 9.71
CA THR A 34 -11.98 6.05 9.47
C THR A 34 -12.35 5.61 8.07
N ILE A 35 -13.32 4.71 7.94
CA ILE A 35 -13.62 4.03 6.68
C ILE A 35 -15.02 4.43 6.22
N TYR A 36 -15.12 4.80 4.94
CA TYR A 36 -16.34 5.29 4.30
C TYR A 36 -16.89 4.22 3.35
N ASN A 37 -18.17 4.34 3.00
CA ASN A 37 -18.85 3.43 2.08
C ASN A 37 -18.45 3.63 0.59
N GLN A 38 -17.82 4.77 0.27
CA GLN A 38 -17.39 5.17 -1.08
C GLN A 38 -15.97 4.70 -1.45
N ASP A 39 -15.55 3.54 -0.93
CA ASP A 39 -14.26 2.90 -1.25
C ASP A 39 -13.01 3.72 -0.88
N PHE A 40 -13.10 4.51 0.19
CA PHE A 40 -11.97 5.25 0.73
C PHE A 40 -11.97 5.29 2.26
N GLY A 41 -10.79 5.59 2.82
CA GLY A 41 -10.58 5.77 4.25
C GLY A 41 -9.61 6.91 4.56
N VAL A 42 -9.65 7.37 5.80
CA VAL A 42 -8.67 8.28 6.38
C VAL A 42 -7.83 7.51 7.38
N VAL A 43 -6.53 7.51 7.17
CA VAL A 43 -5.54 6.94 8.07
C VAL A 43 -4.96 8.05 8.93
N ARG A 44 -4.79 7.79 10.22
CA ARG A 44 -3.98 8.61 11.13
C ARG A 44 -3.01 7.72 11.89
N SER A 45 -1.73 8.05 11.82
CA SER A 45 -0.65 7.34 12.51
C SER A 45 0.35 8.33 13.09
N HIS A 46 1.29 7.81 13.87
CA HIS A 46 2.39 8.61 14.42
C HIS A 46 3.71 8.10 13.89
N ILE A 47 4.57 9.01 13.44
CA ILE A 47 5.91 8.70 12.95
C ILE A 47 6.95 9.45 13.78
N PRO A 48 7.96 8.75 14.32
CA PRO A 48 9.06 9.42 15.03
C PRO A 48 10.00 10.08 14.01
N LEU A 49 10.20 11.38 14.15
CA LEU A 49 11.10 12.17 13.34
C LEU A 49 12.28 12.66 14.19
N LYS A 50 13.49 12.35 13.77
CA LYS A 50 14.72 12.91 14.35
C LYS A 50 15.16 14.07 13.48
N LEU A 51 14.85 15.30 13.90
CA LEU A 51 15.12 16.49 13.13
C LEU A 51 16.42 17.13 13.59
N THR A 52 17.20 17.60 12.62
CA THR A 52 18.32 18.52 12.82
C THR A 52 17.91 19.90 12.32
N SER A 53 18.53 20.95 12.88
CA SER A 53 18.36 22.30 12.35
C SER A 53 18.79 22.36 10.88
N GLY A 54 17.94 22.91 10.02
CA GLY A 54 18.14 22.94 8.57
C GLY A 54 17.23 21.97 7.81
N VAL A 55 17.69 21.50 6.66
CA VAL A 55 16.92 20.59 5.78
C VAL A 55 17.20 19.14 6.17
N ASN A 56 16.13 18.37 6.31
CA ASN A 56 16.15 16.96 6.66
C ASN A 56 15.47 16.15 5.55
N ASP A 57 16.16 15.14 5.02
CA ASP A 57 15.58 14.17 4.10
C ASP A 57 14.96 13.03 4.92
N ILE A 58 13.63 12.89 4.83
CA ILE A 58 12.87 11.88 5.55
C ILE A 58 12.21 10.95 4.54
N SER A 59 12.36 9.65 4.73
CA SER A 59 11.70 8.63 3.92
C SER A 59 10.92 7.69 4.83
N ILE A 60 9.65 7.48 4.51
CA ILE A 60 8.80 6.49 5.19
C ILE A 60 8.33 5.44 4.18
N SER A 61 8.55 4.19 4.54
CA SER A 61 7.94 3.03 3.89
C SER A 61 6.80 2.54 4.79
N ASP A 62 5.86 1.76 4.26
CA ASP A 62 4.59 1.35 4.93
C ASP A 62 3.43 2.37 4.84
N ILE A 63 3.38 3.14 3.75
CA ILE A 63 2.17 3.90 3.38
C ILE A 63 1.30 3.08 2.41
N SER A 64 0.03 3.44 2.30
CA SER A 64 -0.89 2.80 1.35
C SER A 64 -0.43 3.00 -0.10
N ALA A 65 -0.62 1.96 -0.92
CA ALA A 65 -0.43 2.01 -2.38
C ALA A 65 -1.50 2.86 -3.09
N HIS A 66 -2.63 3.10 -2.43
CA HIS A 66 -3.73 3.92 -2.90
C HIS A 66 -3.81 5.25 -2.15
N VAL A 67 -2.70 5.74 -1.60
CA VAL A 67 -2.68 7.05 -0.93
C VAL A 67 -3.07 8.13 -1.94
N GLU A 68 -3.74 9.16 -1.45
CA GLU A 68 -3.95 10.38 -2.22
C GLU A 68 -2.87 11.39 -1.81
N PRO A 69 -1.82 11.63 -2.63
CA PRO A 69 -0.65 12.38 -2.17
C PRO A 69 -0.98 13.80 -1.71
N HIS A 70 -1.96 14.45 -2.36
CA HIS A 70 -2.40 15.81 -2.00
C HIS A 70 -3.20 15.88 -0.69
N SER A 71 -3.62 14.74 -0.14
CA SER A 71 -4.32 14.67 1.14
C SER A 71 -3.38 14.51 2.34
N VAL A 72 -2.09 14.28 2.08
CA VAL A 72 -1.11 13.97 3.12
C VAL A 72 -0.85 15.21 3.97
N ILE A 73 -0.99 15.04 5.28
CA ILE A 73 -0.73 16.06 6.29
C ILE A 73 0.26 15.46 7.28
N LEU A 74 1.34 16.21 7.53
CA LEU A 74 2.33 15.90 8.56
C LEU A 74 2.44 17.09 9.52
N ARG A 75 2.28 16.84 10.81
CA ARG A 75 2.32 17.91 11.83
C ARG A 75 2.83 17.41 13.18
N ASP A 76 3.35 18.32 13.99
CA ASP A 76 3.56 18.10 15.43
C ASP A 76 2.21 18.25 16.16
N PRO A 77 1.62 17.17 16.73
CA PRO A 77 0.35 17.25 17.44
C PRO A 77 0.42 18.14 18.70
N THR A 78 1.62 18.42 19.23
CA THR A 78 1.81 19.33 20.36
C THR A 78 1.87 20.81 19.95
N GLY A 79 2.03 21.09 18.64
CA GLY A 79 2.16 22.43 18.09
C GLY A 79 3.45 23.17 18.46
N LYS A 80 4.43 22.49 19.06
CA LYS A 80 5.68 23.11 19.53
C LYS A 80 6.75 23.23 18.46
N THR A 81 6.62 22.47 17.38
CA THR A 81 7.63 22.38 16.32
C THR A 81 6.95 22.64 14.98
N SER A 82 7.42 23.65 14.24
CA SER A 82 6.97 23.90 12.87
C SER A 82 7.68 22.93 11.93
N LEU A 83 6.92 22.13 11.19
CA LEU A 83 7.44 21.24 10.16
C LEU A 83 7.16 21.89 8.80
N GLN A 84 8.16 22.52 8.20
CA GLN A 84 8.01 23.12 6.88
C GLN A 84 8.39 22.09 5.81
N ILE A 85 7.39 21.56 5.11
CA ILE A 85 7.59 20.64 3.99
C ILE A 85 8.03 21.47 2.78
N LEU A 86 9.26 21.26 2.33
CA LEU A 86 9.84 21.87 1.13
C LEU A 86 9.53 21.05 -0.12
N GLU A 87 9.56 19.73 0.00
CA GLU A 87 9.33 18.79 -1.09
C GLU A 87 8.56 17.59 -0.55
N GLN A 88 7.60 17.09 -1.33
CA GLN A 88 6.92 15.83 -1.07
C GLN A 88 6.91 15.00 -2.36
N ASN A 89 7.39 13.77 -2.28
CA ASN A 89 7.39 12.82 -3.38
C ASN A 89 6.77 11.51 -2.92
N TYR A 90 5.86 10.96 -3.72
CA TYR A 90 5.24 9.67 -3.48
C TYR A 90 5.62 8.70 -4.59
N ARG A 91 6.06 7.51 -4.20
CA ARG A 91 6.37 6.41 -5.11
C ARG A 91 5.59 5.18 -4.70
N ALA A 92 4.81 4.61 -5.60
CA ALA A 92 4.10 3.34 -5.38
C ALA A 92 4.02 2.47 -6.62
N ASP A 93 5.10 2.47 -7.41
CA ASP A 93 5.15 1.65 -8.61
C ASP A 93 4.93 0.18 -8.25
N PRO A 94 3.87 -0.48 -8.76
CA PRO A 94 3.62 -1.89 -8.46
C PRO A 94 4.78 -2.72 -8.98
N ILE A 95 5.19 -3.73 -8.20
CA ILE A 95 6.23 -4.67 -8.64
C ILE A 95 5.75 -5.36 -9.91
N SER A 96 6.35 -4.96 -11.00
CA SER A 96 6.19 -5.60 -12.30
C SER A 96 7.54 -6.17 -12.72
N GLN A 97 7.51 -7.19 -13.56
CA GLN A 97 8.73 -7.70 -14.16
C GLN A 97 9.54 -6.59 -14.85
N ALA A 98 8.87 -5.61 -15.48
CA ALA A 98 9.53 -4.48 -16.12
C ALA A 98 10.19 -3.52 -15.11
N LEU A 99 9.55 -3.26 -13.97
CA LEU A 99 10.14 -2.45 -12.89
C LEU A 99 11.37 -3.15 -12.30
N LEU A 100 11.30 -4.46 -12.04
CA LEU A 100 12.46 -5.22 -11.56
C LEU A 100 13.59 -5.24 -12.60
N LEU A 101 13.28 -5.46 -13.88
CA LEU A 101 14.28 -5.31 -14.94
C LEU A 101 14.91 -3.92 -14.95
N SER A 102 14.13 -2.86 -14.68
CA SER A 102 14.65 -1.48 -14.63
C SER A 102 15.62 -1.26 -13.47
N HIS A 103 15.35 -1.91 -12.33
CA HIS A 103 16.22 -1.86 -11.16
C HIS A 103 17.56 -2.56 -11.42
N TYR A 104 17.54 -3.69 -12.13
CA TYR A 104 18.73 -4.47 -12.48
C TYR A 104 19.35 -4.07 -13.84
N GLU A 105 19.01 -2.90 -14.39
CA GLU A 105 19.67 -2.39 -15.60
C GLU A 105 21.17 -2.22 -15.37
N GLY A 106 21.97 -2.74 -16.30
CA GLY A 106 23.42 -2.81 -16.18
C GLY A 106 23.95 -4.05 -15.46
N GLU A 107 23.08 -4.84 -14.82
CA GLU A 107 23.46 -6.08 -14.12
C GLU A 107 23.17 -7.32 -14.97
N THR A 108 23.86 -8.42 -14.64
CA THR A 108 23.63 -9.74 -15.23
C THR A 108 22.72 -10.55 -14.32
N ILE A 109 21.58 -10.98 -14.86
CA ILE A 109 20.63 -11.86 -14.16
C ILE A 109 20.46 -13.18 -14.93
N ASP A 110 19.91 -14.17 -14.23
CA ASP A 110 19.62 -15.47 -14.81
C ASP A 110 18.22 -15.52 -15.44
N PHE A 111 18.08 -16.29 -16.50
CA PHE A 111 16.81 -16.50 -17.19
C PHE A 111 16.52 -17.98 -17.35
N TYR A 112 15.37 -18.42 -16.86
CA TYR A 112 14.87 -19.79 -17.04
C TYR A 112 14.26 -19.97 -18.43
N MET A 113 14.81 -20.88 -19.22
CA MET A 113 14.35 -21.19 -20.59
C MET A 113 13.56 -22.52 -20.67
N GLY A 114 13.16 -23.09 -19.54
CA GLY A 114 12.51 -24.42 -19.47
C GLY A 114 13.46 -25.51 -18.99
N GLY A 115 13.06 -26.77 -19.14
CA GLY A 115 13.80 -27.94 -18.62
C GLY A 115 12.96 -28.74 -17.63
N THR A 116 13.56 -29.78 -17.07
CA THR A 116 12.93 -30.53 -15.96
C THR A 116 13.34 -29.89 -14.63
N PRO A 117 12.62 -30.17 -13.53
CA PRO A 117 13.04 -29.73 -12.19
C PRO A 117 14.47 -30.15 -11.84
N ASP A 118 14.92 -31.31 -12.36
CA ASP A 118 16.26 -31.85 -12.11
C ASP A 118 17.34 -31.29 -13.08
N ASP A 119 16.94 -30.74 -14.22
CA ASP A 119 17.85 -30.16 -15.23
C ASP A 119 17.24 -28.88 -15.84
N PRO A 120 17.25 -27.77 -15.07
CA PRO A 120 16.76 -26.49 -15.55
C PRO A 120 17.75 -25.88 -16.55
N LYS A 121 17.25 -25.45 -17.71
CA LYS A 121 18.03 -24.67 -18.67
C LYS A 121 18.01 -23.20 -18.28
N ILE A 122 19.13 -22.71 -17.77
CA ILE A 122 19.31 -21.32 -17.34
C ILE A 122 20.35 -20.65 -18.24
N VAL A 123 20.09 -19.40 -18.62
CA VAL A 123 21.05 -18.55 -19.34
C VAL A 123 21.21 -17.24 -18.60
N SER A 124 22.44 -16.82 -18.39
CA SER A 124 22.75 -15.51 -17.79
C SER A 124 22.81 -14.44 -18.90
N GLY A 125 22.18 -13.30 -18.67
CA GLY A 125 22.18 -12.19 -19.60
C GLY A 125 22.22 -10.85 -18.89
N LYS A 126 22.94 -9.88 -19.47
CA LYS A 126 23.02 -8.52 -18.94
C LYS A 126 21.85 -7.68 -19.43
N ILE A 127 21.14 -7.04 -18.51
CA ILE A 127 20.06 -6.13 -18.86
C ILE A 127 20.69 -4.83 -19.36
N ILE A 128 20.52 -4.50 -20.63
CA ILE A 128 20.99 -3.23 -21.20
C ILE A 128 19.88 -2.18 -21.11
N ARG A 129 18.62 -2.60 -21.24
CA ARG A 129 17.44 -1.76 -21.11
C ARG A 129 16.24 -2.61 -20.68
N SER A 130 15.49 -2.18 -19.69
CA SER A 130 14.27 -2.83 -19.21
C SER A 130 13.07 -2.56 -20.11
N GLY A 131 13.07 -1.41 -20.76
CA GLY A 131 11.91 -0.95 -21.51
C GLY A 131 10.73 -0.55 -20.62
N TYR A 132 10.98 -0.30 -19.34
CA TYR A 132 9.99 0.22 -18.41
C TYR A 132 9.64 1.67 -18.77
N VAL A 133 8.34 1.94 -18.95
CA VAL A 133 7.79 3.29 -19.07
C VAL A 133 7.01 3.56 -17.77
N PRO A 134 7.45 4.51 -16.93
CA PRO A 134 6.72 4.85 -15.73
C PRO A 134 5.41 5.57 -16.09
N HIS A 135 4.25 5.05 -15.69
CA HIS A 135 3.13 5.81 -15.08
C HIS A 135 1.77 5.09 -15.14
N PHE A 136 1.10 4.99 -13.98
CA PHE A 136 -0.36 4.85 -13.87
C PHE A 136 -1.03 6.03 -13.12
N ASP A 137 -0.31 6.89 -12.40
CA ASP A 137 -0.93 7.97 -11.59
C ASP A 137 -1.17 9.29 -12.33
N SER A 138 -0.57 9.51 -13.51
CA SER A 138 -0.85 10.70 -14.34
C SER A 138 -2.24 10.66 -14.97
N ILE A 139 -2.93 9.52 -14.83
CA ILE A 139 -4.24 9.20 -15.40
C ILE A 139 -5.34 10.10 -14.82
N SER A 140 -5.23 10.50 -13.54
CA SER A 140 -6.21 11.34 -12.87
C SER A 140 -5.98 12.85 -13.08
N SER A 141 -4.74 13.28 -13.29
CA SER A 141 -4.37 14.71 -13.32
C SER A 141 -4.48 15.38 -14.70
N PHE A 142 -4.42 14.64 -15.82
CA PHE A 142 -4.33 15.23 -17.18
C PHE A 142 -5.50 14.92 -18.12
N GLY A 143 -6.55 14.24 -17.63
CA GLY A 143 -7.79 14.01 -18.36
C GLY A 143 -7.73 12.97 -19.50
N GLN A 144 -8.91 12.57 -19.98
CA GLN A 144 -9.10 11.47 -20.95
C GLN A 144 -8.41 11.67 -22.31
N GLN A 145 -8.12 12.92 -22.71
CA GLN A 145 -7.44 13.22 -23.98
C GLN A 145 -5.92 12.98 -23.92
N TYR A 146 -5.28 13.28 -22.78
CA TYR A 146 -3.88 12.92 -22.54
C TYR A 146 -3.73 11.40 -22.48
N TYR A 147 -4.67 10.70 -21.85
CA TYR A 147 -4.74 9.24 -21.86
C TYR A 147 -4.73 8.66 -23.28
N GLN A 148 -5.56 9.19 -24.20
CA GLN A 148 -5.57 8.71 -25.58
C GLN A 148 -4.27 9.02 -26.35
N GLN A 149 -3.63 10.17 -26.10
CA GLN A 149 -2.34 10.49 -26.73
C GLN A 149 -1.18 9.68 -26.14
N GLN A 150 -1.13 9.52 -24.82
CA GLN A 150 -0.10 8.73 -24.14
C GLN A 150 -0.28 7.23 -24.41
N MET A 151 -1.51 6.72 -24.48
CA MET A 151 -1.78 5.36 -24.96
C MET A 151 -1.38 5.17 -26.41
N ARG A 152 -1.54 6.17 -27.29
CA ARG A 152 -1.01 6.11 -28.67
C ARG A 152 0.52 6.13 -28.72
N MET A 153 1.19 6.73 -27.73
CA MET A 153 2.65 6.67 -27.58
C MET A 153 3.10 5.34 -26.94
N ALA A 154 2.40 4.83 -25.93
CA ALA A 154 2.69 3.56 -25.25
C ALA A 154 2.38 2.34 -26.14
N TYR A 155 1.36 2.40 -27.00
CA TYR A 155 1.10 1.36 -28.02
C TYR A 155 2.19 1.30 -29.09
N ASN A 156 2.79 2.44 -29.44
CA ASN A 156 3.83 2.53 -30.48
C ASN A 156 5.25 2.45 -29.92
N VAL A 157 5.40 2.48 -28.60
CA VAL A 157 6.65 2.23 -27.88
C VAL A 157 6.40 1.08 -26.92
N GLN A 158 6.15 -0.12 -27.47
CA GLN A 158 6.64 -1.33 -26.80
C GLN A 158 8.16 -1.19 -26.76
N SER A 159 8.69 -0.53 -25.73
CA SER A 159 10.11 -0.63 -25.46
C SER A 159 10.36 -2.05 -24.99
N GLU A 160 10.61 -2.94 -25.93
CA GLU A 160 11.02 -4.29 -25.61
C GLU A 160 12.35 -4.22 -24.83
N PRO A 161 12.53 -5.06 -23.79
CA PRO A 161 13.79 -5.13 -23.08
C PRO A 161 14.94 -5.44 -24.05
N LEU A 162 16.11 -4.83 -23.85
CA LEU A 162 17.34 -5.13 -24.58
C LEU A 162 18.28 -5.88 -23.64
N ILE A 163 18.60 -7.12 -24.00
CA ILE A 163 19.46 -8.01 -23.20
C ILE A 163 20.71 -8.33 -24.00
N GLU A 164 21.87 -8.35 -23.33
CA GLU A 164 23.13 -8.83 -23.89
C GLU A 164 23.41 -10.26 -23.40
N ILE A 165 23.68 -11.18 -24.33
CA ILE A 165 24.06 -12.57 -24.04
C ILE A 165 25.26 -12.91 -24.92
N ASP A 166 26.35 -13.39 -24.32
CA ASP A 166 27.58 -13.75 -25.03
C ASP A 166 28.10 -12.64 -25.97
N GLY A 167 28.01 -11.37 -25.54
CA GLY A 167 28.42 -10.20 -26.33
C GLY A 167 27.48 -9.82 -27.48
N LYS A 168 26.30 -10.43 -27.58
CA LYS A 168 25.28 -10.13 -28.59
C LYS A 168 24.05 -9.49 -27.95
N LEU A 169 23.61 -8.38 -28.53
CA LEU A 169 22.38 -7.69 -28.13
C LEU A 169 21.15 -8.34 -28.77
N ARG A 170 20.09 -8.52 -27.99
CA ARG A 170 18.78 -9.00 -28.45
C ARG A 170 17.64 -8.21 -27.84
N PHE A 171 16.59 -7.99 -28.61
CA PHE A 171 15.30 -7.52 -28.08
C PHE A 171 14.52 -8.69 -27.46
N GLY A 172 13.76 -8.39 -26.42
CA GLY A 172 12.98 -9.35 -25.65
C GLY A 172 13.82 -10.24 -24.73
N LEU A 173 13.15 -10.86 -23.77
CA LEU A 173 13.79 -11.72 -22.79
C LEU A 173 14.12 -13.10 -23.38
N PRO A 174 15.26 -13.70 -23.01
CA PRO A 174 15.61 -15.08 -23.41
C PRO A 174 14.71 -16.14 -22.76
N GLY A 175 14.12 -15.83 -21.61
CA GLY A 175 13.24 -16.71 -20.84
C GLY A 175 12.61 -15.94 -19.68
N THR A 176 12.14 -16.66 -18.65
CA THR A 176 11.60 -16.05 -17.43
C THR A 176 12.75 -15.51 -16.56
N PRO A 177 12.80 -14.22 -16.22
CA PRO A 177 13.88 -13.65 -15.42
C PRO A 177 13.84 -14.19 -13.99
N ILE A 178 15.02 -14.48 -13.45
CA ILE A 178 15.27 -14.88 -12.07
C ILE A 178 16.05 -13.73 -11.43
N PHE A 179 15.37 -12.98 -10.57
CA PHE A 179 16.00 -11.88 -9.86
C PHE A 179 16.71 -12.39 -8.60
N PRO A 180 17.85 -11.80 -8.21
CA PRO A 180 18.42 -11.99 -6.90
C PRO A 180 17.39 -11.72 -5.80
N SER A 181 17.57 -12.34 -4.62
CA SER A 181 16.77 -11.98 -3.45
C SER A 181 16.90 -10.49 -3.18
N LEU A 182 15.78 -9.79 -3.11
CA LEU A 182 15.73 -8.37 -2.80
C LEU A 182 16.30 -8.17 -1.38
N THR A 183 17.42 -7.48 -1.28
CA THR A 183 18.10 -7.18 -0.01
C THR A 183 17.50 -5.98 0.71
N ASP A 184 16.70 -5.18 0.01
CA ASP A 184 16.01 -4.01 0.54
C ASP A 184 14.51 -4.06 0.17
N ASP A 185 13.67 -4.33 1.18
CA ASP A 185 12.21 -4.32 1.06
C ASP A 185 11.65 -2.92 0.72
N SER A 186 12.45 -1.86 0.78
CA SER A 186 12.01 -0.48 0.53
C SER A 186 11.59 -0.24 -0.92
N ILE A 187 12.20 -0.94 -1.89
CA ILE A 187 11.85 -0.86 -3.32
C ILE A 187 10.47 -1.49 -3.57
N LEU A 188 10.02 -2.35 -2.65
CA LEU A 188 8.80 -3.15 -2.76
C LEU A 188 7.59 -2.48 -2.11
N LYS A 189 7.81 -1.36 -1.42
CA LYS A 189 6.80 -0.71 -0.60
C LYS A 189 6.52 0.69 -1.13
N PRO A 190 5.22 1.08 -1.20
CA PRO A 190 4.87 2.48 -1.35
C PRO A 190 5.65 3.31 -0.33
N THR A 191 6.29 4.36 -0.81
CA THR A 191 7.23 5.17 -0.04
C THR A 191 6.92 6.64 -0.26
N LEU A 192 6.87 7.37 0.85
CA LEU A 192 6.71 8.82 0.85
C LEU A 192 8.02 9.46 1.31
N GLN A 193 8.51 10.40 0.51
CA GLN A 193 9.76 11.12 0.74
C GLN A 193 9.44 12.60 0.96
N TRP A 194 10.05 13.17 1.99
CA TRP A 194 9.94 14.58 2.30
C TRP A 194 11.30 15.23 2.45
N LYS A 195 11.40 16.49 2.00
CA LYS A 195 12.40 17.43 2.52
C LYS A 195 11.72 18.34 3.50
N ILE A 196 12.13 18.25 4.76
CA ILE A 196 11.54 19.01 5.86
C ILE A 196 12.58 20.00 6.37
N HIS A 197 12.25 21.29 6.34
CA HIS A 197 13.00 22.30 7.05
C HIS A 197 12.53 22.35 8.51
N SER A 198 13.51 22.35 9.43
CA SER A 198 13.29 22.53 10.87
C SER A 198 14.23 23.62 11.40
N ASP A 199 13.69 24.53 12.20
CA ASP A 199 14.48 25.57 12.88
C ASP A 199 15.23 25.04 14.11
N GLN A 200 15.00 23.78 14.50
CA GLN A 200 15.50 23.18 15.73
C GLN A 200 15.98 21.74 15.51
N THR A 201 17.03 21.36 16.23
CA THR A 201 17.42 19.95 16.40
C THR A 201 16.57 19.34 17.52
N LYS A 202 15.66 18.43 17.17
CA LYS A 202 14.68 17.88 18.11
C LYS A 202 14.05 16.59 17.59
N ASP A 203 13.75 15.68 18.50
CA ASP A 203 12.90 14.51 18.22
C ASP A 203 11.42 14.90 18.34
N VAL A 204 10.64 14.59 17.30
CA VAL A 204 9.21 14.91 17.22
C VAL A 204 8.45 13.63 16.89
N LEU A 205 7.46 13.29 17.69
CA LEU A 205 6.48 12.28 17.33
C LEU A 205 5.39 12.95 16.49
N ALA A 206 5.57 12.98 15.17
CA ALA A 206 4.66 13.68 14.27
C ALA A 206 3.41 12.84 13.98
N GLU A 207 2.26 13.50 13.86
CA GLU A 207 1.02 12.89 13.38
C GLU A 207 1.03 12.94 11.85
N LEU A 208 0.91 11.78 11.23
CA LEU A 208 0.69 11.59 9.80
C LEU A 208 -0.79 11.29 9.56
N ALA A 209 -1.43 12.07 8.70
CA ALA A 209 -2.80 11.83 8.27
C ALA A 209 -2.88 11.84 6.74
N TYR A 210 -3.62 10.90 6.15
CA TYR A 210 -3.83 10.85 4.71
C TYR A 210 -5.14 10.14 4.35
N GLN A 211 -5.66 10.44 3.16
CA GLN A 211 -6.72 9.68 2.52
C GLN A 211 -6.12 8.56 1.67
N THR A 212 -6.82 7.44 1.62
CA THR A 212 -6.47 6.30 0.79
C THR A 212 -7.72 5.64 0.21
N GLY A 213 -7.61 5.15 -1.03
CA GLY A 213 -8.63 4.34 -1.68
C GLY A 213 -8.54 2.84 -1.31
N GLY A 214 -9.48 2.06 -1.81
CA GLY A 214 -9.49 0.60 -1.63
C GLY A 214 -9.84 0.18 -0.21
N MET A 215 -10.60 1.00 0.52
CA MET A 215 -11.16 0.63 1.82
C MET A 215 -12.66 0.78 1.79
N ARG A 216 -13.38 -0.29 2.10
CA ARG A 216 -14.84 -0.24 2.19
C ARG A 216 -15.33 -1.03 3.39
N TRP A 217 -16.53 -0.66 3.84
CA TRP A 217 -17.25 -1.44 4.83
C TRP A 217 -18.73 -1.56 4.44
N ARG A 218 -19.37 -2.62 4.93
CA ARG A 218 -20.81 -2.86 4.81
C ARG A 218 -21.34 -3.39 6.13
N ALA A 219 -22.58 -3.05 6.47
CA ALA A 219 -23.31 -3.73 7.53
C ALA A 219 -24.57 -4.40 6.98
N ASP A 220 -24.80 -5.63 7.40
CA ASP A 220 -26.02 -6.38 7.14
C ASP A 220 -26.76 -6.62 8.45
N TYR A 221 -28.02 -6.18 8.50
CA TYR A 221 -28.87 -6.21 9.69
C TYR A 221 -30.00 -7.22 9.48
N ASN A 222 -30.18 -8.14 10.43
CA ASN A 222 -31.32 -9.06 10.43
C ASN A 222 -32.20 -8.74 11.62
N VAL A 223 -33.51 -8.56 11.38
CA VAL A 223 -34.50 -8.37 12.44
C VAL A 223 -35.14 -9.73 12.73
N ILE A 224 -35.08 -10.18 13.97
CA ILE A 224 -35.77 -11.38 14.44
C ILE A 224 -36.79 -10.93 15.47
N ALA A 225 -38.07 -11.14 15.16
CA ALA A 225 -39.18 -10.90 16.08
C ALA A 225 -39.77 -12.26 16.49
N GLU A 226 -39.79 -12.54 17.79
CA GLU A 226 -40.38 -13.76 18.33
C GLU A 226 -41.88 -13.56 18.54
N SER A 227 -42.69 -14.58 18.24
CA SER A 227 -44.16 -14.43 18.15
C SER A 227 -44.88 -14.29 19.50
N ASP A 228 -44.18 -14.50 20.61
CA ASP A 228 -44.74 -14.55 21.97
C ASP A 228 -44.10 -13.54 22.93
N ASP A 229 -43.12 -12.75 22.49
CA ASP A 229 -42.41 -11.78 23.32
C ASP A 229 -42.29 -10.42 22.61
N ASP A 230 -42.40 -9.32 23.35
CA ASP A 230 -42.18 -7.94 22.83
C ASP A 230 -40.69 -7.64 22.56
N ILE A 231 -39.84 -8.67 22.50
CA ILE A 231 -38.40 -8.56 22.33
C ILE A 231 -38.05 -8.76 20.85
N VAL A 232 -37.47 -7.71 20.26
CA VAL A 232 -36.91 -7.74 18.90
C VAL A 232 -35.39 -7.81 19.01
N SER A 233 -34.81 -8.85 18.41
CA SER A 233 -33.36 -8.99 18.28
C SER A 233 -32.89 -8.43 16.93
N LEU A 234 -31.85 -7.59 16.94
CA LEU A 234 -31.24 -7.02 15.73
C LEU A 234 -29.75 -7.40 15.64
N PRO A 235 -29.40 -8.68 15.35
CA PRO A 235 -28.03 -9.02 15.01
C PRO A 235 -27.57 -8.26 13.76
N ALA A 236 -26.39 -7.66 13.85
CA ALA A 236 -25.73 -6.93 12.77
C ALA A 236 -24.34 -7.51 12.52
N TRP A 237 -24.02 -7.75 11.26
CA TRP A 237 -22.68 -8.16 10.81
C TRP A 237 -22.03 -7.00 10.09
N VAL A 238 -20.74 -6.75 10.38
CA VAL A 238 -19.94 -5.78 9.65
C VAL A 238 -18.91 -6.54 8.84
N THR A 239 -18.87 -6.25 7.54
CA THR A 239 -17.81 -6.71 6.63
C THR A 239 -16.91 -5.54 6.29
N LEU A 240 -15.60 -5.74 6.43
CA LEU A 240 -14.57 -4.79 6.07
C LEU A 240 -13.72 -5.38 4.96
N GLU A 241 -13.48 -4.62 3.90
CA GLU A 241 -12.53 -4.99 2.84
C GLU A 241 -11.42 -3.95 2.81
N ASN A 242 -10.17 -4.43 2.84
CA ASN A 242 -8.97 -3.63 2.72
C ASN A 242 -8.18 -4.11 1.51
N GLN A 243 -8.16 -3.28 0.48
CA GLN A 243 -7.42 -3.44 -0.77
C GLN A 243 -6.41 -2.29 -0.94
N CYS A 244 -6.16 -1.49 0.10
CA CYS A 244 -5.30 -0.30 0.02
C CYS A 244 -3.79 -0.63 -0.09
N GLY A 245 -3.42 -1.92 -0.07
CA GLY A 245 -2.03 -2.39 -0.17
C GLY A 245 -1.23 -2.34 1.14
N THR A 246 -1.84 -1.97 2.26
CA THR A 246 -1.18 -1.90 3.57
C THR A 246 -2.03 -2.53 4.67
N THR A 247 -1.37 -3.23 5.60
CA THR A 247 -1.97 -3.77 6.82
C THR A 247 -1.79 -2.80 7.98
N PHE A 248 -2.85 -2.58 8.76
CA PHE A 248 -2.80 -1.72 9.95
C PHE A 248 -3.01 -2.56 11.21
N GLU A 249 -1.90 -2.91 11.85
CA GLU A 249 -1.89 -3.68 13.09
C GLU A 249 -2.52 -2.90 14.25
N ASN A 250 -3.38 -3.56 15.03
CA ASN A 250 -4.04 -3.00 16.22
C ASN A 250 -4.79 -1.67 16.00
N ALA A 251 -5.26 -1.43 14.77
CA ALA A 251 -5.89 -0.17 14.42
C ALA A 251 -7.23 0.06 15.13
N ARG A 252 -7.45 1.30 15.58
CA ARG A 252 -8.78 1.75 16.02
C ARG A 252 -9.63 2.10 14.81
N ILE A 253 -10.69 1.33 14.57
CA ILE A 253 -11.56 1.47 13.42
C ILE A 253 -12.80 2.29 13.77
N LYS A 254 -13.10 3.29 12.93
CA LYS A 254 -14.35 4.05 12.92
C LYS A 254 -15.01 3.87 11.56
N LEU A 255 -16.29 3.52 11.57
CA LEU A 255 -17.09 3.32 10.36
C LEU A 255 -18.02 4.50 10.21
N MET A 256 -17.98 5.15 9.04
CA MET A 256 -18.81 6.31 8.75
C MET A 256 -19.93 5.90 7.79
N PRO A 257 -21.20 5.95 8.23
CA PRO A 257 -22.34 5.69 7.35
C PRO A 257 -22.69 6.92 6.51
N GLY A 258 -23.23 6.67 5.33
CA GLY A 258 -23.70 7.70 4.40
C GLY A 258 -22.62 8.20 3.44
N ASP A 259 -23.06 8.89 2.39
CA ASP A 259 -22.19 9.43 1.35
C ASP A 259 -21.60 10.77 1.78
N VAL A 260 -20.29 10.91 1.67
CA VAL A 260 -19.60 12.17 1.96
C VAL A 260 -19.42 12.95 0.67
N ASN A 261 -19.69 14.25 0.72
CA ASN A 261 -19.42 15.12 -0.42
C ASN A 261 -17.92 15.39 -0.49
N ARG A 262 -17.28 14.96 -1.58
CA ARG A 262 -15.85 15.14 -1.81
C ARG A 262 -15.63 16.08 -2.99
N ILE A 263 -14.73 17.03 -2.81
CA ILE A 263 -14.27 17.89 -3.89
C ILE A 263 -13.26 17.07 -4.71
N ALA A 264 -13.64 16.67 -5.92
CA ALA A 264 -12.74 16.00 -6.84
C ALA A 264 -11.67 17.00 -7.34
N PRO A 265 -10.40 16.58 -7.50
CA PRO A 265 -9.40 17.44 -8.12
C PRO A 265 -9.74 17.67 -9.60
N GLY A 266 -10.14 18.91 -9.93
CA GLY A 266 -9.98 19.52 -11.25
C GLY A 266 -10.89 19.06 -12.39
N SER A 267 -12.14 19.51 -12.40
CA SER A 267 -12.75 20.05 -13.63
C SER A 267 -12.59 21.57 -13.59
N GLU A 268 -11.36 22.06 -13.70
CA GLU A 268 -11.11 23.46 -14.03
C GLU A 268 -11.16 23.56 -15.55
N GLY A 269 -12.14 24.34 -16.06
CA GLY A 269 -12.37 24.56 -17.49
C GLY A 269 -11.50 25.65 -18.09
#